data_AF-A0A967QAP1-F1
#
_entry.id   AF-A0A967QAP1-F1
#
_cell.length_a   1.000
_cell.length_b   1.000
_cell.length_c   1.000
_cell.angle_alpha   90.00
_cell.angle_beta   90.00
_cell.angle_gamma   90.00
#
_symmetry.space_group_name_H-M   'P 1'
#
loop_
_entity.id
_entity.type
_entity.pdbx_description
1 polymer ?
#
loop_
_entity_poly.entity_id
_entity_poly.type
_entity_poly.pdbx_seq_one_letter_code
_entity_poly.pdbx_strand_id
1 'polypeptide(L)' 'GIRRDDPHQVLLGVTGSGKTFTMANVVDEVQRPTLVLAHNKTLAAQLYGE' A
#
# COMPACT_ATOMS: atom_id res chain seq x y z
N GLY A 1 -13.20 -4.00 6.64
CA GLY A 1 -11.99 -3.51 6.00
C GLY A 1 -12.26 -2.11 5.53
N ILE A 2 -11.55 -1.58 4.54
CA ILE A 2 -11.63 -0.15 4.19
C ILE A 2 -13.07 0.32 3.92
N ARG A 3 -13.91 -0.44 3.19
CA ARG A 3 -15.32 -0.06 2.91
C ARG A 3 -16.28 -0.16 4.10
N ARG A 4 -15.85 -0.79 5.20
CA ARG A 4 -16.62 -0.89 6.46
C ARG A 4 -16.08 0.08 7.53
N ASP A 5 -15.13 0.94 7.15
CA ASP A 5 -14.42 1.85 8.06
C ASP A 5 -13.75 1.16 9.26
N ASP A 6 -13.33 -0.10 9.08
CA ASP A 6 -12.45 -0.75 10.06
C ASP A 6 -11.15 0.11 10.17
N PRO A 7 -10.60 0.37 11.36
CA PRO A 7 -9.45 1.26 11.52
C PRO A 7 -8.10 0.62 11.14
N HIS A 8 -7.97 -0.70 11.23
CA HIS A 8 -6.72 -1.41 10.98
C HIS A 8 -6.92 -2.63 10.07
N GLN A 9 -6.06 -2.78 9.07
CA GLN A 9 -6.02 -3.92 8.15
C GLN A 9 -4.58 -4.32 7.88
N VAL A 10 -4.36 -5.61 7.61
CA VAL A 10 -3.04 -6.16 7.29
C VAL A 10 -3.13 -6.93 5.98
N LEU A 11 -2.29 -6.57 5.01
CA LEU A 11 -2.07 -7.37 3.80
C LEU A 11 -0.98 -8.40 4.08
N LEU A 12 -1.38 -9.65 4.31
CA LEU A 12 -0.44 -10.76 4.43
C LEU A 12 -0.01 -11.23 3.03
N GLY A 13 1.27 -11.05 2.71
CA GLY A 13 1.80 -11.45 1.41
C GLY A 13 3.29 -11.78 1.48
N VAL A 14 3.70 -12.83 0.76
CA VAL A 14 5.09 -13.26 0.67
C VAL A 14 5.94 -12.28 -0.14
N THR A 15 7.26 -12.35 -0.03
CA THR A 15 8.17 -11.52 -0.85
C THR A 15 7.99 -11.87 -2.33
N GLY A 16 7.94 -10.85 -3.19
CA GLY A 16 7.73 -11.03 -4.64
C GLY A 16 6.26 -11.22 -5.07
N SER A 17 5.30 -11.24 -4.15
CA SER A 17 3.87 -11.44 -4.48
C SER A 17 3.15 -10.20 -5.04
N GLY A 18 3.88 -9.16 -5.46
CA GLY A 18 3.26 -7.93 -5.99
C GLY A 18 2.48 -7.10 -4.95
N LYS A 19 3.00 -6.98 -3.73
CA LYS A 19 2.33 -6.19 -2.67
C LYS A 19 2.14 -4.71 -3.03
N THR A 20 3.11 -4.07 -3.69
CA THR A 20 2.97 -2.67 -4.14
C THR A 20 1.83 -2.54 -5.14
N PHE A 21 1.82 -3.38 -6.18
CA PHE A 21 0.76 -3.41 -7.18
C PHE A 21 -0.63 -3.65 -6.55
N THR A 22 -0.71 -4.55 -5.57
CA THR A 22 -1.96 -4.79 -4.83
C THR A 22 -2.41 -3.53 -4.08
N MET A 23 -1.50 -2.85 -3.39
CA MET A 23 -1.83 -1.61 -2.68
C MET A 23 -2.18 -0.47 -3.64
N ALA A 24 -1.55 -0.38 -4.81
CA ALA A 24 -1.89 0.61 -5.84
C ALA A 24 -3.34 0.45 -6.32
N ASN A 25 -3.78 -0.79 -6.60
CA ASN A 25 -5.18 -1.06 -6.96
C ASN A 25 -6.13 -0.71 -5.81
N VAL A 26 -5.75 -0.98 -4.55
CA VAL A 26 -6.57 -0.59 -3.40
C VAL A 26 -6.72 0.94 -3.33
N VAL A 27 -5.63 1.70 -3.51
CA VAL A 27 -5.67 3.17 -3.52
C VAL A 27 -6.54 3.70 -4.68
N ASP A 28 -6.41 3.10 -5.87
CA ASP A 28 -7.21 3.44 -7.04
C ASP A 28 -8.69 3.13 -6.84
N GLU A 29 -9.06 2.00 -6.22
CA GLU A 29 -10.47 1.70 -5.96
C GLU A 29 -11.10 2.63 -4.91
N VAL A 30 -10.34 3.01 -3.89
CA VAL A 30 -10.89 3.78 -2.75
C VAL A 30 -10.93 5.28 -3.00
N GLN A 31 -10.13 5.78 -3.95
CA GLN A 31 -10.07 7.20 -4.34
C GLN A 31 -9.91 8.15 -3.14
N ARG A 32 -8.98 7.83 -2.23
CA ARG A 32 -8.69 8.62 -1.02
C ARG A 32 -7.24 9.09 -1.01
N PRO A 33 -6.96 10.34 -0.55
CA PRO A 33 -5.59 10.76 -0.28
C PRO A 33 -4.90 9.76 0.65
N THR A 34 -3.77 9.23 0.21
CA THR A 34 -3.07 8.13 0.88
C THR A 34 -1.64 8.54 1.21
N LEU A 35 -1.20 8.27 2.45
CA LEU A 35 0.17 8.44 2.89
C LEU A 35 0.86 7.07 2.96
N VAL A 36 1.92 6.88 2.18
CA VAL A 36 2.75 5.67 2.22
C VAL A 36 3.98 5.93 3.09
N LEU A 37 4.14 5.14 4.16
CA LEU A 37 5.29 5.22 5.06
C LEU A 37 6.24 4.06 4.80
N ALA A 38 7.50 4.35 4.48
CA ALA A 38 8.57 3.37 4.35
C ALA A 38 9.58 3.53 5.48
N HIS A 39 10.14 2.42 5.95
CA HIS A 39 11.09 2.41 7.07
C HIS A 39 12.48 2.96 6.72
N ASN A 40 12.77 3.21 5.45
CA ASN A 40 14.03 3.77 4.99
C ASN A 40 13.88 4.56 3.68
N LYS A 41 14.86 5.42 3.40
CA LYS A 41 14.87 6.33 2.25
C LYS A 41 15.00 5.60 0.91
N THR A 42 15.76 4.51 0.85
CA THR A 42 15.95 3.73 -0.38
C THR A 42 14.65 3.08 -0.81
N LEU A 43 13.90 2.48 0.11
CA LEU A 43 12.60 1.89 -0.16
C LEU A 43 11.56 2.96 -0.52
N ALA A 44 11.59 4.12 0.16
CA ALA A 44 10.73 5.24 -0.22
C ALA A 44 10.96 5.68 -1.67
N ALA A 45 12.23 5.79 -2.08
CA ALA A 45 12.59 6.13 -3.45
C ALA A 45 12.16 5.04 -4.45
N GLN A 46 12.30 3.75 -4.08
CA GLN A 46 11.82 2.63 -4.91
C GLN A 46 10.30 2.70 -5.13
N LEU A 47 9.53 2.85 -4.05
CA LEU A 47 8.06 2.97 -4.12
C LEU A 47 7.58 4.21 -4.88
N TYR A 48 8.38 5.28 -4.94
CA TYR A 48 8.08 6.46 -5.74
C TYR A 48 8.32 6.24 -7.24
N GLY A 49 9.27 5.38 -7.60
CA GLY A 49 9.59 5.05 -8.98
C GLY A 49 8.75 3.90 -9.57
N GLU A 50 8.09 3.12 -8.71
CA GLU A 50 7.09 2.10 -9.08
C GLU A 50 5.75 2.75 -9.46
#